data_AF-A0A7C5Z090-F1
#
_entry.id   AF-A0A7C5Z090-F1
#
_cell.length_a   1.000
_cell.length_b   1.000
_cell.length_c   1.000
_cell.angle_alpha   90.00
_cell.angle_beta   90.00
_cell.angle_gamma   90.00
#
_symmetry.space_group_name_H-M   'P 1'
#
loop_
_entity.id
_entity.type
_entity.pdbx_description
1 polymer ?
#
loop_
_entity_poly.entity_id
_entity_poly.type
_entity_poly.pdbx_seq_one_letter_code
_entity_poly.pdbx_strand_id
1 'polypeptide(L)'
;MPFPEELTNAVDGLTEIEAAHLNNLEAYVGVVGSTDPASLTHKLTHEDSVDPGHQHTSGAFSGGNDGEVFFKDPADHAWKPATPDAAGLVARTGDQTIAGVKTFTANPKGPSADPTLADELTRKAYVDAQRDTRVAKAGDAMTGPLTLAGDPTQDLHAVPKQYVDSWGMPVGVMLPFGGSSAPAGYFLCDGSAVSRTTFARLFSIIGTTYGPGDGSTTFNLPNFKGRMPVGLDAAQPEFDALGETGGEKTHTLTVDEIPSHTHEQADGAAATFGSGSTSGSAGSATPKYTTGAAGGGQPHNNLPPYLVVNYIIKY
;
A
#
# COMPACT_ATOMS: atom_id res chain seq x y z
N MET A 1 -50.28 15.26 95.57
CA MET A 1 -49.49 14.10 96.04
C MET A 1 -50.24 12.83 95.68
N PRO A 2 -49.61 11.75 95.23
CA PRO A 2 -48.57 11.56 94.20
C PRO A 2 -49.14 10.81 92.98
N PHE A 3 -48.47 10.91 91.82
CA PHE A 3 -48.64 9.93 90.73
C PHE A 3 -47.89 8.64 91.08
N PRO A 4 -48.37 7.46 90.63
CA PRO A 4 -47.48 6.38 90.28
C PRO A 4 -47.53 6.18 88.76
N GLU A 5 -46.38 6.48 88.17
CA GLU A 5 -45.89 5.83 86.97
C GLU A 5 -45.89 4.32 87.16
N GLU A 6 -46.32 3.57 86.15
CA GLU A 6 -45.58 2.44 85.59
C GLU A 6 -46.39 1.86 84.42
N LEU A 7 -45.85 1.98 83.21
CA LEU A 7 -45.62 0.84 82.32
C LEU A 7 -44.85 1.34 81.10
N THR A 8 -43.53 1.34 81.29
CA THR A 8 -42.52 1.13 80.26
C THR A 8 -42.91 -0.02 79.33
N ASN A 9 -42.81 0.20 78.02
CA ASN A 9 -42.03 -0.66 77.13
C ASN A 9 -41.73 0.06 75.81
N ALA A 10 -40.51 -0.18 75.34
CA ALA A 10 -39.87 0.48 74.23
C ALA A 10 -40.27 -0.09 72.85
N VAL A 11 -39.85 0.67 71.84
CA VAL A 11 -39.58 0.31 70.43
C VAL A 11 -40.74 0.54 69.44
N ASP A 12 -40.39 1.31 68.41
CA ASP A 12 -41.09 1.65 67.16
C ASP A 12 -42.24 2.66 67.18
N GLY A 13 -41.87 3.90 66.83
CA GLY A 13 -42.71 4.82 66.05
C GLY A 13 -43.78 5.58 66.82
N LEU A 14 -43.57 6.90 66.98
CA LEU A 14 -44.59 7.91 67.34
C LEU A 14 -45.41 7.57 68.59
N THR A 15 -44.92 7.95 69.77
CA THR A 15 -45.73 7.85 70.99
C THR A 15 -46.87 8.87 70.97
N GLU A 16 -48.05 8.40 71.36
CA GLU A 16 -49.39 9.05 71.39
C GLU A 16 -49.50 10.38 72.16
N ILE A 17 -48.38 10.98 72.59
CA ILE A 17 -48.36 12.33 73.16
C ILE A 17 -48.59 13.41 72.08
N GLU A 18 -48.30 13.12 70.81
CA GLU A 18 -48.55 14.09 69.71
C GLU A 18 -49.95 13.96 69.10
N ALA A 19 -50.58 12.77 69.14
CA ALA A 19 -51.96 12.57 68.69
C ALA A 19 -52.98 13.20 69.66
N ALA A 20 -52.70 13.19 70.97
CA ALA A 20 -53.48 13.93 71.96
C ALA A 20 -53.28 15.45 71.82
N HIS A 21 -52.10 15.93 71.41
CA HIS A 21 -51.85 17.36 71.19
C HIS A 21 -52.57 17.87 69.93
N LEU A 22 -52.64 17.06 68.87
CA LEU A 22 -53.38 17.37 67.64
C LEU A 22 -54.91 17.26 67.83
N ASN A 23 -55.42 16.25 68.55
CA ASN A 23 -56.86 16.14 68.85
C ASN A 23 -57.34 17.19 69.87
N ASN A 24 -56.48 17.65 70.79
CA ASN A 24 -56.81 18.76 71.69
C ASN A 24 -56.79 20.13 70.97
N LEU A 25 -56.11 20.24 69.82
CA LEU A 25 -56.20 21.39 68.93
C LEU A 25 -57.54 21.42 68.18
N GLU A 26 -58.10 20.27 67.81
CA GLU A 26 -59.45 20.18 67.22
C GLU A 26 -60.59 20.41 68.23
N ALA A 27 -60.38 20.16 69.52
CA ALA A 27 -61.38 20.45 70.57
C ALA A 27 -61.54 21.96 70.88
N TYR A 28 -60.64 22.82 70.42
CA TYR A 28 -60.68 24.28 70.65
C TYR A 28 -60.90 25.11 69.39
N VAL A 29 -61.14 24.45 68.25
CA VAL A 29 -61.09 25.09 66.93
C VAL A 29 -62.11 24.45 65.99
N GLY A 30 -63.13 25.22 65.61
CA GLY A 30 -64.04 24.81 64.54
C GLY A 30 -65.49 25.21 64.69
N VAL A 31 -65.81 26.28 65.42
CA VAL A 31 -67.16 26.86 65.37
C VAL A 31 -67.16 27.97 64.31
N VAL A 32 -67.82 27.69 63.19
CA VAL A 32 -68.08 28.69 62.14
C VAL A 32 -68.86 29.86 62.75
N GLY A 33 -68.32 31.08 62.66
CA GLY A 33 -68.92 32.29 63.23
C GLY A 33 -68.49 32.65 64.65
N SER A 34 -67.42 32.03 65.20
CA SER A 34 -66.88 32.39 66.52
C SER A 34 -66.31 33.82 66.54
N THR A 35 -66.72 34.60 67.55
CA THR A 35 -66.15 35.93 67.87
C THR A 35 -64.99 35.87 68.86
N ASP A 36 -64.55 34.67 69.23
CA ASP A 36 -63.41 34.46 70.13
C ASP A 36 -62.09 34.58 69.35
N PRO A 37 -61.21 35.55 69.68
CA PRO A 37 -59.91 35.73 69.03
C PRO A 37 -58.94 34.56 69.23
N ALA A 38 -59.22 33.64 70.15
CA ALA A 38 -58.43 32.41 70.32
C ALA A 38 -58.76 31.33 69.28
N SER A 39 -59.93 31.38 68.62
CA SER A 39 -60.36 30.33 67.68
C SER A 39 -59.62 30.39 66.34
N LEU A 40 -59.29 29.24 65.75
CA LEU A 40 -58.57 29.20 64.47
C LEU A 40 -59.41 29.79 63.33
N THR A 41 -60.73 29.62 63.34
CA THR A 41 -61.61 30.20 62.31
C THR A 41 -61.59 31.73 62.35
N HIS A 42 -61.55 32.34 63.54
CA HIS A 42 -61.36 33.78 63.69
C HIS A 42 -59.99 34.21 63.15
N LYS A 43 -58.93 33.46 63.47
CA LYS A 43 -57.56 33.74 63.04
C LYS A 43 -57.34 33.58 61.53
N LEU A 44 -58.06 32.67 60.87
CA LEU A 44 -58.00 32.45 59.42
C LEU A 44 -58.81 33.47 58.60
N THR A 45 -59.84 34.09 59.20
CA THR A 45 -60.76 35.01 58.50
C THR A 45 -60.48 36.49 58.75
N HIS A 46 -59.61 36.82 59.70
CA HIS A 46 -59.11 38.17 59.94
C HIS A 46 -57.68 38.30 59.43
N GLU A 47 -57.49 39.19 58.46
CA GLU A 47 -56.29 39.40 57.64
C GLU A 47 -55.02 39.77 58.45
N ASP A 48 -55.20 40.21 59.70
CA ASP A 48 -54.13 40.65 60.59
C ASP A 48 -53.57 39.53 61.50
N SER A 49 -54.17 38.34 61.47
CA SER A 49 -53.81 37.23 62.37
C SER A 49 -52.91 36.21 61.68
N VAL A 50 -51.61 36.48 61.67
CA VAL A 50 -50.59 35.54 61.18
C VAL A 50 -50.52 34.30 62.09
N ASP A 51 -50.84 33.12 61.55
CA ASP A 51 -50.65 31.82 62.20
C ASP A 51 -49.14 31.51 62.36
N PRO A 52 -48.63 31.23 63.58
CA PRO A 52 -47.23 30.80 63.77
C PRO A 52 -46.99 29.34 63.39
N GLY A 53 -47.98 28.63 62.81
CA GLY A 53 -47.87 27.27 62.32
C GLY A 53 -46.75 27.09 61.29
N HIS A 54 -45.57 26.71 61.77
CA HIS A 54 -44.43 26.12 61.06
C HIS A 54 -44.38 26.41 59.55
N GLN A 55 -44.24 27.70 59.20
CA GLN A 55 -43.74 28.06 57.90
C GLN A 55 -42.27 27.63 57.86
N HIS A 56 -41.90 26.76 56.93
CA HIS A 56 -40.50 26.63 56.55
C HIS A 56 -40.06 28.01 56.04
N THR A 57 -39.51 28.83 56.94
CA THR A 57 -38.99 30.14 56.58
C THR A 57 -37.93 29.94 55.50
N SER A 58 -37.74 30.91 54.62
CA SER A 58 -36.66 30.89 53.63
C SER A 58 -35.26 30.65 54.23
N GLY A 59 -35.10 30.81 55.55
CA GLY A 59 -33.89 30.45 56.30
C GLY A 59 -33.69 28.96 56.54
N ALA A 60 -34.70 28.09 56.35
CA ALA A 60 -34.58 26.64 56.51
C ALA A 60 -33.86 25.96 55.33
N PHE A 61 -33.80 26.63 54.18
CA PHE A 61 -33.14 26.18 52.96
C PHE A 61 -32.08 27.22 52.57
N SER A 62 -30.83 27.02 52.98
CA SER A 62 -29.76 27.93 52.61
C SER A 62 -29.26 27.61 51.20
N GLY A 63 -29.91 28.19 50.18
CA GLY A 63 -29.51 28.12 48.77
C GLY A 63 -29.79 26.79 48.07
N GLY A 64 -29.81 26.83 46.73
CA GLY A 64 -29.90 25.67 45.84
C GLY A 64 -30.90 25.87 44.70
N ASN A 65 -30.71 25.14 43.59
CA ASN A 65 -31.59 25.16 42.43
C ASN A 65 -32.61 24.01 42.45
N ASP A 66 -33.71 24.16 41.71
CA ASP A 66 -34.70 23.10 41.50
C ASP A 66 -34.02 21.80 41.03
N GLY A 67 -34.20 20.72 41.81
CA GLY A 67 -33.67 19.39 41.52
C GLY A 67 -32.37 19.02 42.26
N GLU A 68 -31.84 19.90 43.11
CA GLU A 68 -30.75 19.54 44.03
C GLU A 68 -31.25 18.62 45.16
N VAL A 69 -30.43 17.61 45.50
CA VAL A 69 -30.70 16.76 46.66
C VAL A 69 -30.19 17.49 47.89
N PHE A 70 -31.08 17.75 48.85
CA PHE A 70 -30.73 18.36 50.12
C PHE A 70 -30.54 17.31 51.20
N PHE A 71 -29.50 17.46 52.02
CA PHE A 71 -29.33 16.68 53.23
C PHE A 71 -29.44 17.59 54.46
N LYS A 72 -29.95 17.04 55.55
CA LYS A 72 -29.97 17.72 56.84
C LYS A 72 -28.58 17.60 57.45
N ASP A 73 -27.89 18.73 57.57
CA ASP A 73 -26.57 18.78 58.17
C ASP A 73 -26.68 18.35 59.66
N PRO A 74 -25.95 17.31 60.10
CA PRO A 74 -26.02 16.83 61.48
C PRO A 74 -25.56 17.88 62.51
N ALA A 75 -24.77 18.88 62.12
CA ALA A 75 -24.17 19.84 63.02
C ALA A 75 -25.10 21.02 63.38
N ASP A 76 -25.89 21.50 62.43
CA ASP A 76 -26.79 22.65 62.61
C ASP A 76 -28.25 22.36 62.25
N HIS A 77 -28.54 21.13 61.81
CA HIS A 77 -29.87 20.66 61.46
C HIS A 77 -30.52 21.45 60.29
N ALA A 78 -29.74 22.26 59.56
CA ALA A 78 -30.22 22.96 58.38
C ALA A 78 -30.21 22.03 57.16
N TRP A 79 -31.17 22.22 56.24
CA TRP A 79 -31.16 21.52 54.96
C TRP A 79 -30.22 22.25 54.01
N LYS A 80 -29.13 21.58 53.63
CA LYS A 80 -28.09 22.11 52.74
C LYS A 80 -28.00 21.29 51.46
N PRO A 81 -27.65 21.89 50.31
CA PRO A 81 -27.38 21.12 49.10
C PRO A 81 -26.28 20.09 49.37
N ALA A 82 -26.48 18.87 48.91
CA ALA A 82 -25.45 17.85 48.96
C ALA A 82 -24.19 18.33 48.23
N THR A 83 -23.04 18.37 48.91
CA THR A 83 -21.76 18.41 48.20
C THR A 83 -21.68 17.17 47.29
N PRO A 84 -21.51 17.30 45.97
CA PRO A 84 -21.64 16.20 45.01
C PRO A 84 -20.82 14.94 45.38
N ASP A 85 -19.64 15.13 45.96
CA ASP A 85 -18.76 14.02 46.35
C ASP A 85 -19.26 13.24 47.58
N ALA A 86 -19.92 13.90 48.54
CA ALA A 86 -20.44 13.23 49.74
C ALA A 86 -21.64 12.32 49.45
N ALA A 87 -22.35 12.56 48.35
CA ALA A 87 -23.55 11.81 47.95
C ALA A 87 -23.32 10.81 46.81
N GLY A 88 -22.08 10.67 46.31
CA GLY A 88 -21.79 9.85 45.13
C GLY A 88 -22.35 10.41 43.82
N LEU A 89 -22.83 11.66 43.82
CA LEU A 89 -23.44 12.33 42.66
C LEU A 89 -22.37 13.05 41.82
N VAL A 90 -22.59 13.16 40.52
CA VAL A 90 -21.72 13.92 39.61
C VAL A 90 -22.46 15.21 39.24
N ALA A 91 -21.77 16.35 39.32
CA ALA A 91 -22.34 17.64 38.95
C ALA A 91 -22.77 17.60 37.47
N ARG A 92 -23.94 18.16 37.15
CA ARG A 92 -24.46 18.18 35.78
C ARG A 92 -23.75 19.22 34.89
N THR A 93 -23.06 20.17 35.51
CA THR A 93 -22.33 21.26 34.86
C THR A 93 -21.09 21.64 35.70
N GLY A 94 -20.11 22.26 35.06
CA GLY A 94 -18.86 22.70 35.70
C GLY A 94 -17.83 21.59 35.89
N ASP A 95 -16.64 21.98 36.31
CA ASP A 95 -15.53 21.06 36.57
C ASP A 95 -15.70 20.44 37.96
N GLN A 96 -15.59 19.10 38.04
CA GLN A 96 -15.59 18.37 39.30
C GLN A 96 -14.34 17.50 39.38
N THR A 97 -13.59 17.62 40.48
CA THR A 97 -12.52 16.68 40.81
C THR A 97 -13.12 15.56 41.67
N ILE A 98 -13.13 14.34 41.14
CA ILE A 98 -13.63 13.17 41.88
C ILE A 98 -12.44 12.47 42.55
N ALA A 99 -12.45 12.39 43.88
CA ALA A 99 -11.50 11.57 44.62
C ALA A 99 -11.97 10.09 44.65
N GLY A 100 -11.18 9.17 44.09
CA GLY A 100 -11.46 7.73 44.12
C GLY A 100 -12.26 7.18 42.93
N VAL A 101 -12.91 6.02 43.11
CA VAL A 101 -13.64 5.28 42.05
C VAL A 101 -15.15 5.40 42.26
N LYS A 102 -15.89 5.89 41.26
CA LYS A 102 -17.37 5.81 41.22
C LYS A 102 -17.80 4.66 40.31
N THR A 103 -18.71 3.82 40.81
CA THR A 103 -19.31 2.71 40.04
C THR A 103 -20.64 3.14 39.43
N PHE A 104 -20.79 2.98 38.11
CA PHE A 104 -22.04 3.23 37.41
C PHE A 104 -22.85 1.93 37.28
N THR A 105 -24.18 2.00 37.45
CA THR A 105 -25.09 0.87 37.26
C THR A 105 -25.34 0.54 35.78
N ALA A 106 -24.94 1.43 34.87
CA ALA A 106 -24.93 1.24 33.43
C ALA A 106 -23.65 1.83 32.84
N ASN A 107 -23.24 1.35 31.67
CA ASN A 107 -22.06 1.87 30.99
C ASN A 107 -22.21 3.39 30.74
N PRO A 108 -21.24 4.22 31.15
CA PRO A 108 -21.25 5.64 30.85
C PRO A 108 -21.38 5.88 29.35
N LYS A 109 -22.29 6.76 28.95
CA LYS A 109 -22.36 7.20 27.55
C LYS A 109 -21.27 8.26 27.33
N GLY A 110 -20.40 8.03 26.35
CA GLY A 110 -19.43 9.03 25.91
C GLY A 110 -20.11 10.24 25.24
N PRO A 111 -19.32 11.26 24.87
CA PRO A 111 -19.84 12.49 24.23
C PRO A 111 -20.65 12.22 22.95
N SER A 112 -21.60 13.11 22.63
CA SER A 112 -22.40 13.01 21.40
C SER A 112 -21.63 13.43 20.14
N ALA A 113 -20.60 14.27 20.31
CA ALA A 113 -19.71 14.75 19.26
C ALA A 113 -18.36 14.03 19.28
N ASP A 114 -17.64 14.11 18.17
CA ASP A 114 -16.26 13.63 18.07
C ASP A 114 -15.31 14.64 18.73
N PRO A 115 -14.19 14.18 19.30
CA PRO A 115 -13.24 15.05 20.00
C PRO A 115 -12.57 16.06 19.06
N THR A 116 -12.41 17.29 19.54
CA THR A 116 -11.69 18.40 18.89
C THR A 116 -10.43 18.82 19.66
N LEU A 117 -10.39 18.55 20.97
CA LEU A 117 -9.23 18.81 21.83
C LEU A 117 -8.56 17.51 22.25
N ALA A 118 -7.26 17.57 22.58
CA ALA A 118 -6.45 16.39 22.90
C ALA A 118 -6.92 15.68 24.18
N ASP A 119 -7.47 16.43 25.14
CA ASP A 119 -7.84 15.93 26.46
C ASP A 119 -9.32 15.52 26.58
N GLU A 120 -10.06 15.53 25.46
CA GLU A 120 -11.45 15.11 25.43
C GLU A 120 -11.60 13.58 25.44
N LEU A 121 -12.60 13.10 26.19
CA LEU A 121 -13.02 11.70 26.15
C LEU A 121 -13.57 11.33 24.77
N THR A 122 -13.25 10.13 24.29
CA THR A 122 -13.65 9.68 22.95
C THR A 122 -14.57 8.46 23.01
N ARG A 123 -15.42 8.31 21.98
CA ARG A 123 -16.26 7.11 21.83
C ARG A 123 -15.46 5.99 21.17
N LYS A 124 -15.78 4.74 21.52
CA LYS A 124 -15.25 3.56 20.82
C LYS A 124 -15.45 3.63 19.29
N ALA A 125 -16.61 4.10 18.83
CA ALA A 125 -16.89 4.25 17.40
C ALA A 125 -15.90 5.19 16.69
N TYR A 126 -15.52 6.30 17.34
CA TYR A 126 -14.51 7.21 16.81
C TYR A 126 -13.13 6.53 16.75
N VAL A 127 -12.73 5.86 17.84
CA VAL A 127 -11.43 5.15 17.91
C VAL A 127 -11.34 4.04 16.87
N ASP A 128 -12.41 3.25 16.69
CA ASP A 128 -12.46 2.19 15.68
C ASP A 128 -12.40 2.78 14.27
N ALA A 129 -13.15 3.84 13.99
CA ALA A 129 -13.12 4.51 12.68
C ALA A 129 -11.72 5.04 12.34
N GLN A 130 -10.99 5.60 13.31
CA GLN A 130 -9.61 6.02 13.10
C GLN A 130 -8.68 4.83 12.87
N ARG A 131 -8.86 3.73 13.60
CA ARG A 131 -8.06 2.51 13.45
C ARG A 131 -8.24 1.87 12.08
N ASP A 132 -9.46 1.83 11.57
CA ASP A 132 -9.80 1.16 10.31
C ASP A 132 -9.18 1.85 9.07
N THR A 133 -8.62 3.06 9.24
CA THR A 133 -7.85 3.76 8.18
C THR A 133 -6.35 3.45 8.18
N ARG A 134 -5.87 2.60 9.10
CA ARG A 134 -4.43 2.36 9.33
C ARG A 134 -4.09 0.88 9.28
N VAL A 135 -2.92 0.60 8.75
CA VAL A 135 -2.31 -0.74 8.71
C VAL A 135 -1.66 -1.04 10.06
N ALA A 136 -1.85 -2.26 10.59
CA ALA A 136 -1.25 -2.67 11.85
C ALA A 136 0.27 -2.92 11.76
N LYS A 137 1.03 -2.49 12.77
CA LYS A 137 2.50 -2.68 12.84
C LYS A 137 2.93 -4.15 12.92
N ALA A 138 2.10 -5.01 13.51
CA ALA A 138 2.34 -6.45 13.60
C ALA A 138 2.05 -7.19 12.28
N GLY A 139 1.54 -6.48 11.27
CA GLY A 139 1.08 -7.03 10.01
C GLY A 139 -0.43 -6.87 9.85
N ASP A 140 -0.85 -6.64 8.60
CA ASP A 140 -2.24 -6.55 8.17
C ASP A 140 -2.36 -7.16 6.76
N ALA A 141 -3.58 -7.52 6.34
CA ALA A 141 -3.85 -8.02 5.01
C ALA A 141 -4.56 -6.94 4.19
N MET A 142 -3.84 -6.32 3.25
CA MET A 142 -4.45 -5.39 2.29
C MET A 142 -5.05 -6.18 1.12
N THR A 143 -6.30 -5.88 0.76
CA THR A 143 -6.95 -6.38 -0.46
C THR A 143 -6.95 -5.31 -1.54
N GLY A 144 -6.60 -5.70 -2.77
CA GLY A 144 -6.54 -4.79 -3.92
C GLY A 144 -5.15 -4.20 -4.20
N PRO A 145 -5.03 -3.33 -5.22
CA PRO A 145 -3.75 -2.76 -5.64
C PRO A 145 -3.19 -1.77 -4.63
N LEU A 146 -1.91 -1.91 -4.28
CA LEU A 146 -1.15 -0.93 -3.50
C LEU A 146 -0.38 -0.01 -4.46
N THR A 147 -0.75 1.28 -4.49
CA THR A 147 -0.02 2.31 -5.25
C THR A 147 0.92 3.07 -4.31
N LEU A 148 2.21 3.08 -4.63
CA LEU A 148 3.22 3.82 -3.86
C LEU A 148 3.35 5.26 -4.36
N ALA A 149 3.68 6.20 -3.46
CA ALA A 149 3.72 7.63 -3.76
C ALA A 149 4.91 8.05 -4.66
N GLY A 150 5.91 7.18 -4.83
CA GLY A 150 7.09 7.46 -5.65
C GLY A 150 8.16 6.38 -5.52
N ASP A 151 9.31 6.66 -6.13
CA ASP A 151 10.49 5.80 -6.12
C ASP A 151 11.18 5.82 -4.74
N PRO A 152 11.87 4.73 -4.35
CA PRO A 152 12.55 4.62 -3.05
C PRO A 152 13.70 5.65 -2.93
N THR A 153 13.84 6.25 -1.75
CA THR A 153 14.95 7.16 -1.42
C THR A 153 15.81 6.65 -0.26
N GLN A 154 15.44 5.53 0.36
CA GLN A 154 16.21 4.82 1.39
C GLN A 154 16.15 3.32 1.13
N ASP A 155 17.15 2.59 1.64
CA ASP A 155 17.36 1.16 1.36
C ASP A 155 16.20 0.25 1.75
N LEU A 156 15.44 0.61 2.80
CA LEU A 156 14.33 -0.20 3.31
C LEU A 156 12.95 0.23 2.78
N HIS A 157 12.90 1.15 1.81
CA HIS A 157 11.64 1.55 1.20
C HIS A 157 11.09 0.42 0.29
N ALA A 158 9.76 0.29 0.26
CA ALA A 158 9.10 -0.50 -0.77
C ALA A 158 9.35 0.14 -2.15
N VAL A 159 9.46 -0.68 -3.18
CA VAL A 159 9.82 -0.24 -4.54
C VAL A 159 8.64 -0.39 -5.51
N PRO A 160 8.31 0.61 -6.34
CA PRO A 160 7.30 0.44 -7.38
C PRO A 160 7.87 -0.39 -8.53
N LYS A 161 6.99 -1.10 -9.26
CA LYS A 161 7.41 -1.94 -10.41
C LYS A 161 8.19 -1.14 -11.45
N GLN A 162 7.81 0.11 -11.70
CA GLN A 162 8.51 0.98 -12.65
C GLN A 162 10.00 1.17 -12.30
N TYR A 163 10.32 1.25 -11.00
CA TYR A 163 11.67 1.43 -10.51
C TYR A 163 12.47 0.13 -10.67
N VAL A 164 11.90 -1.01 -10.30
CA VAL A 164 12.57 -2.31 -10.53
C VAL A 164 12.82 -2.54 -12.03
N ASP A 165 11.86 -2.17 -12.86
CA ASP A 165 11.96 -2.30 -14.31
C ASP A 165 12.95 -1.30 -14.95
N SER A 166 13.28 -0.18 -14.29
CA SER A 166 14.27 0.80 -14.76
C SER A 166 15.70 0.49 -14.34
N TRP A 167 15.88 -0.25 -13.23
CA TRP A 167 17.18 -0.71 -12.74
C TRP A 167 17.55 -2.12 -13.22
N GLY A 168 16.60 -2.88 -13.76
CA GLY A 168 16.85 -4.17 -14.44
C GLY A 168 17.39 -3.99 -15.86
N MET A 169 17.93 -5.06 -16.45
CA MET A 169 18.26 -5.08 -17.88
C MET A 169 17.02 -4.68 -18.70
N PRO A 170 17.09 -3.66 -19.56
CA PRO A 170 15.93 -3.20 -20.30
C PRO A 170 15.37 -4.31 -21.21
N VAL A 171 14.05 -4.28 -21.43
CA VAL A 171 13.39 -5.15 -22.39
C VAL A 171 13.98 -4.93 -23.79
N GLY A 172 14.25 -6.01 -24.52
CA GLY A 172 14.91 -5.97 -25.82
C GLY A 172 16.43 -6.12 -25.78
N VAL A 173 17.07 -6.05 -24.60
CA VAL A 173 18.50 -6.37 -24.48
C VAL A 173 18.75 -7.81 -24.88
N MET A 174 19.73 -7.99 -25.77
CA MET A 174 20.21 -9.28 -26.23
C MET A 174 21.60 -9.55 -25.65
N LEU A 175 21.83 -10.76 -25.16
CA LEU A 175 23.09 -11.11 -24.53
C LEU A 175 23.46 -12.58 -24.74
N PRO A 176 24.77 -12.88 -24.86
CA PRO A 176 25.24 -14.25 -24.94
C PRO A 176 24.97 -14.98 -23.62
N PHE A 177 24.60 -16.25 -23.73
CA PHE A 177 24.14 -17.06 -22.62
C PHE A 177 24.65 -18.50 -22.76
N GLY A 178 25.33 -18.98 -21.72
CA GLY A 178 25.95 -20.31 -21.72
C GLY A 178 25.00 -21.47 -21.41
N GLY A 179 23.75 -21.21 -21.00
CA GLY A 179 22.76 -22.25 -20.70
C GLY A 179 21.99 -22.70 -21.94
N SER A 180 21.46 -23.92 -21.91
CA SER A 180 20.73 -24.53 -23.02
C SER A 180 19.26 -24.08 -23.15
N SER A 181 18.66 -23.60 -22.06
CA SER A 181 17.27 -23.14 -22.00
C SER A 181 17.19 -21.70 -21.49
N ALA A 182 16.29 -20.90 -22.08
CA ALA A 182 16.13 -19.53 -21.64
C ALA A 182 15.61 -19.47 -20.19
N PRO A 183 16.23 -18.64 -19.31
CA PRO A 183 15.72 -18.42 -17.97
C PRO A 183 14.39 -17.65 -18.00
N ALA A 184 13.68 -17.66 -16.87
CA ALA A 184 12.43 -16.90 -16.74
C ALA A 184 12.65 -15.41 -17.05
N GLY A 185 11.74 -14.82 -17.83
CA GLY A 185 11.84 -13.43 -18.29
C GLY A 185 12.69 -13.22 -19.54
N TYR A 186 13.19 -14.29 -20.17
CA TYR A 186 13.97 -14.25 -21.41
C TYR A 186 13.46 -15.26 -22.45
N PHE A 187 13.67 -14.96 -23.73
CA PHE A 187 13.53 -15.92 -24.83
C PHE A 187 14.88 -16.26 -25.43
N LEU A 188 14.99 -17.46 -26.04
CA LEU A 188 16.08 -17.74 -26.97
C LEU A 188 15.88 -16.91 -28.24
N CYS A 189 16.98 -16.36 -28.76
CA CYS A 189 16.97 -15.68 -30.05
C CYS A 189 17.07 -16.70 -31.20
N ASP A 190 16.00 -17.45 -31.44
CA ASP A 190 15.94 -18.56 -32.39
C ASP A 190 15.05 -18.31 -33.62
N GLY A 191 14.48 -17.10 -33.74
CA GLY A 191 13.55 -16.74 -34.81
C GLY A 191 12.08 -17.10 -34.57
N SER A 192 11.73 -17.65 -33.42
CA SER A 192 10.35 -18.05 -33.11
C SER A 192 9.38 -16.86 -33.11
N ALA A 193 8.13 -17.09 -33.49
CA ALA A 193 7.06 -16.11 -33.38
C ALA A 193 6.46 -16.11 -31.97
N VAL A 194 6.26 -14.92 -31.39
CA VAL A 194 5.66 -14.72 -30.06
C VAL A 194 4.50 -13.72 -30.10
N SER A 195 3.61 -13.78 -29.11
CA SER A 195 2.39 -12.97 -29.05
C SER A 195 2.67 -11.48 -28.82
N ARG A 196 2.08 -10.60 -29.66
CA ARG A 196 2.12 -9.14 -29.50
C ARG A 196 1.40 -8.67 -28.24
N THR A 197 0.33 -9.35 -27.82
CA THR A 197 -0.46 -8.94 -26.65
C THR A 197 0.20 -9.39 -25.36
N THR A 198 0.72 -10.62 -25.33
CA THR A 198 1.40 -11.17 -24.15
C THR A 198 2.74 -10.49 -23.90
N PHE A 199 3.48 -10.16 -24.97
CA PHE A 199 4.80 -9.54 -24.90
C PHE A 199 4.79 -8.13 -25.49
N ALA A 200 3.77 -7.34 -25.14
CA ALA A 200 3.54 -5.99 -25.68
C ALA A 200 4.74 -5.05 -25.47
N ARG A 201 5.46 -5.17 -24.34
CA ARG A 201 6.67 -4.38 -24.07
C ARG A 201 7.77 -4.71 -25.07
N LEU A 202 8.08 -5.99 -25.27
CA LEU A 202 9.08 -6.40 -26.25
C LEU A 202 8.67 -6.00 -27.68
N PHE A 203 7.40 -6.19 -28.05
CA PHE A 203 6.89 -5.75 -29.35
C PHE A 203 7.04 -4.24 -29.56
N SER A 204 6.83 -3.43 -28.52
CA SER A 204 7.02 -1.98 -28.62
C SER A 204 8.46 -1.56 -28.90
N ILE A 205 9.44 -2.41 -28.57
CA ILE A 205 10.87 -2.16 -28.77
C ILE A 205 11.37 -2.68 -30.12
N ILE A 206 11.10 -3.96 -30.45
CA ILE A 206 11.66 -4.59 -31.65
C ILE A 206 10.69 -4.69 -32.82
N GLY A 207 9.41 -4.37 -32.61
CA GLY A 207 8.38 -4.38 -33.63
C GLY A 207 8.38 -5.65 -34.48
N THR A 208 8.41 -5.47 -35.79
CA THR A 208 8.49 -6.54 -36.79
C THR A 208 9.87 -6.62 -37.46
N THR A 209 10.90 -6.00 -36.88
CA THR A 209 12.26 -5.92 -37.45
C THR A 209 12.81 -7.30 -37.83
N TYR A 210 12.54 -8.32 -37.01
CA TYR A 210 13.02 -9.69 -37.23
C TYR A 210 11.97 -10.61 -37.89
N GLY A 211 10.90 -10.02 -38.41
CA GLY A 211 9.82 -10.68 -39.11
C GLY A 211 8.44 -10.35 -38.54
N PRO A 212 7.40 -10.28 -39.38
CA PRO A 212 6.07 -9.84 -38.97
C PRO A 212 5.26 -10.90 -38.21
N GLY A 213 5.81 -12.10 -37.99
CA GLY A 213 5.06 -13.25 -37.49
C GLY A 213 3.97 -13.67 -38.47
N ASP A 214 2.76 -13.86 -37.96
CA ASP A 214 1.50 -14.06 -38.71
C ASP A 214 0.95 -12.77 -39.35
N GLY A 215 1.64 -11.63 -39.19
CA GLY A 215 1.21 -10.33 -39.70
C GLY A 215 0.13 -9.63 -38.87
N SER A 216 -0.37 -10.25 -37.80
CA SER A 216 -1.49 -9.72 -37.00
C SER A 216 -1.25 -9.82 -35.50
N THR A 217 -1.19 -11.04 -34.96
CA THR A 217 -1.19 -11.28 -33.51
C THR A 217 0.20 -11.60 -32.95
N THR A 218 1.17 -11.86 -33.81
CA THR A 218 2.53 -12.29 -33.44
C THR A 218 3.61 -11.45 -34.12
N PHE A 219 4.84 -11.56 -33.62
CA PHE A 219 6.05 -11.00 -34.22
C PHE A 219 7.21 -11.97 -33.99
N ASN A 220 8.22 -11.93 -34.85
CA ASN A 220 9.36 -12.84 -34.74
C ASN A 220 10.44 -12.27 -33.81
N LEU A 221 11.06 -13.17 -33.06
CA LEU A 221 12.29 -12.90 -32.32
C LEU A 221 13.50 -12.81 -33.27
N PRO A 222 14.61 -12.18 -32.86
CA PRO A 222 15.89 -12.29 -33.55
C PRO A 222 16.31 -13.76 -33.69
N ASN A 223 17.04 -14.09 -34.76
CA ASN A 223 17.56 -15.44 -34.98
C ASN A 223 19.09 -15.44 -35.06
N PHE A 224 19.75 -15.73 -33.94
CA PHE A 224 21.21 -15.80 -33.83
C PHE A 224 21.79 -17.19 -34.13
N LYS A 225 20.97 -18.18 -34.52
CA LYS A 225 21.46 -19.54 -34.79
C LYS A 225 22.50 -19.51 -35.92
N GLY A 226 23.76 -19.77 -35.56
CA GLY A 226 24.89 -19.80 -36.49
C GLY A 226 25.28 -18.42 -37.03
N ARG A 227 24.95 -17.33 -36.34
CA ARG A 227 25.28 -15.95 -36.73
C ARG A 227 26.15 -15.27 -35.67
N MET A 228 26.98 -14.33 -36.11
CA MET A 228 27.73 -13.43 -35.24
C MET A 228 27.08 -12.04 -35.27
N PRO A 229 26.97 -11.34 -34.12
CA PRO A 229 26.47 -9.97 -34.12
C PRO A 229 27.48 -9.03 -34.78
N VAL A 230 26.97 -8.06 -35.54
CA VAL A 230 27.71 -6.91 -36.04
C VAL A 230 27.00 -5.65 -35.54
N GLY A 231 27.78 -4.63 -35.19
CA GLY A 231 27.21 -3.35 -34.76
C GLY A 231 26.52 -2.65 -35.91
N LEU A 232 25.37 -2.02 -35.65
CA LEU A 232 24.71 -1.17 -36.64
C LEU A 232 25.61 0.01 -36.99
N ASP A 233 25.81 0.23 -38.28
CA ASP A 233 26.55 1.36 -38.83
C ASP A 233 25.78 1.93 -40.02
N ALA A 234 25.08 3.05 -39.80
CA ALA A 234 24.27 3.70 -40.81
C ALA A 234 25.07 4.24 -42.02
N ALA A 235 26.40 4.26 -41.94
CA ALA A 235 27.26 4.64 -43.06
C ALA A 235 27.66 3.47 -43.96
N GLN A 236 27.35 2.22 -43.56
CA GLN A 236 27.72 1.00 -44.28
C GLN A 236 26.45 0.27 -44.73
N PRO A 237 26.17 0.16 -46.04
CA PRO A 237 24.94 -0.44 -46.55
C PRO A 237 24.68 -1.88 -46.10
N GLU A 238 25.70 -2.63 -45.69
CA GLU A 238 25.57 -4.00 -45.21
C GLU A 238 25.13 -4.09 -43.73
N PHE A 239 25.19 -2.97 -42.99
CA PHE A 239 24.96 -2.88 -41.55
C PHE A 239 24.07 -1.67 -41.17
N ASP A 240 23.38 -1.06 -42.13
CA ASP A 240 22.67 0.21 -41.91
C ASP A 240 21.30 0.01 -41.24
N ALA A 241 20.78 -1.22 -41.23
CA ALA A 241 19.52 -1.57 -40.61
C ALA A 241 19.62 -2.78 -39.68
N LEU A 242 18.84 -2.75 -38.60
CA LEU A 242 18.70 -3.89 -37.70
C LEU A 242 18.02 -5.05 -38.43
N GLY A 243 18.52 -6.27 -38.21
CA GLY A 243 17.96 -7.49 -38.79
C GLY A 243 18.52 -7.85 -40.16
N GLU A 244 19.36 -7.01 -40.76
CA GLU A 244 20.13 -7.36 -41.94
C GLU A 244 21.10 -8.50 -41.65
N THR A 245 21.38 -9.29 -42.68
CA THR A 245 22.27 -10.44 -42.55
C THR A 245 23.13 -10.63 -43.78
N GLY A 246 24.37 -11.04 -43.58
CA GLY A 246 25.30 -11.38 -44.64
C GLY A 246 26.37 -12.36 -44.17
N GLY A 247 27.47 -12.40 -44.92
CA GLY A 247 28.60 -13.29 -44.68
C GLY A 247 28.38 -14.72 -45.17
N GLU A 248 29.46 -15.50 -45.15
CA GLU A 248 29.48 -16.89 -45.61
C GLU A 248 30.35 -17.75 -44.68
N LYS A 249 29.95 -19.02 -44.47
CA LYS A 249 30.74 -19.96 -43.68
C LYS A 249 31.93 -20.52 -44.47
N THR A 250 31.76 -20.60 -45.79
CA THR A 250 32.75 -21.14 -46.71
C THR A 250 32.76 -20.30 -47.97
N HIS A 251 33.93 -20.01 -48.52
CA HIS A 251 34.11 -19.13 -49.67
C HIS A 251 34.88 -19.85 -50.78
N THR A 252 34.39 -19.78 -52.02
CA THR A 252 35.13 -20.25 -53.21
C THR A 252 35.77 -19.05 -53.90
N LEU A 253 37.10 -19.07 -54.01
CA LEU A 253 37.85 -18.00 -54.68
C LEU A 253 37.36 -17.79 -56.11
N THR A 254 37.10 -16.54 -56.44
CA THR A 254 36.82 -16.03 -57.78
C THR A 254 38.11 -15.67 -58.52
N VAL A 255 38.03 -15.45 -59.83
CA VAL A 255 39.20 -15.04 -60.63
C VAL A 255 39.77 -13.70 -60.15
N ASP A 256 38.92 -12.77 -59.72
CA ASP A 256 39.34 -11.46 -59.23
C ASP A 256 40.07 -11.53 -57.88
N GLU A 257 39.87 -12.60 -57.11
CA GLU A 257 40.56 -12.88 -55.85
C GLU A 257 41.88 -13.64 -56.04
N ILE A 258 42.22 -14.01 -57.29
CA ILE A 258 43.50 -14.64 -57.64
C ILE A 258 44.41 -13.58 -58.25
N PRO A 259 45.59 -13.29 -57.65
CA PRO A 259 46.54 -12.36 -58.23
C PRO A 259 46.92 -12.74 -59.67
N SER A 260 46.96 -11.73 -60.56
CA SER A 260 47.43 -11.91 -61.92
C SER A 260 48.86 -12.47 -61.91
N HIS A 261 49.06 -13.57 -62.61
CA HIS A 261 50.35 -14.24 -62.71
C HIS A 261 50.57 -14.71 -64.15
N THR A 262 51.84 -14.87 -64.53
CA THR A 262 52.25 -15.38 -65.83
C THR A 262 53.31 -16.45 -65.64
N HIS A 263 53.42 -17.34 -66.62
CA HIS A 263 54.48 -18.33 -66.68
C HIS A 263 55.31 -18.06 -67.94
N GLU A 264 56.61 -17.84 -67.75
CA GLU A 264 57.56 -17.75 -68.86
C GLU A 264 58.25 -19.10 -69.01
N GLN A 265 58.22 -19.64 -70.22
CA GLN A 265 58.97 -20.84 -70.56
C GLN A 265 60.14 -20.45 -71.46
N ALA A 266 61.36 -20.70 -70.98
CA ALA A 266 62.54 -20.63 -71.84
C ALA A 266 62.54 -21.85 -72.77
N ASP A 267 62.34 -21.62 -74.07
CA ASP A 267 62.48 -22.68 -75.07
C ASP A 267 63.95 -23.11 -75.10
N GLY A 268 64.20 -24.39 -74.78
CA GLY A 268 65.55 -24.92 -74.74
C GLY A 268 66.22 -24.76 -76.10
N ALA A 269 67.48 -24.33 -76.10
CA ALA A 269 68.29 -24.15 -77.30
C ALA A 269 68.11 -25.34 -78.27
N ALA A 270 67.94 -25.02 -79.57
CA ALA A 270 67.77 -26.00 -80.64
C ALA A 270 68.66 -27.23 -80.43
N ALA A 271 68.04 -28.38 -80.15
CA ALA A 271 68.77 -29.64 -80.06
C ALA A 271 69.41 -29.91 -81.44
N THR A 272 70.73 -29.75 -81.52
CA THR A 272 71.49 -30.11 -82.73
C THR A 272 71.56 -31.63 -82.79
N PHE A 273 70.69 -32.25 -83.57
CA PHE A 273 70.81 -33.66 -83.91
C PHE A 273 71.95 -33.84 -84.94
N GLY A 274 72.73 -34.91 -84.77
CA GLY A 274 74.06 -35.12 -85.37
C GLY A 274 74.22 -34.80 -86.86
N SER A 275 75.44 -34.42 -87.22
CA SER A 275 75.87 -33.96 -88.55
C SER A 275 75.37 -34.81 -89.72
N GLY A 276 74.41 -34.25 -90.44
CA GLY A 276 74.13 -34.52 -91.84
C GLY A 276 73.54 -33.25 -92.46
N SER A 277 74.32 -32.53 -93.26
CA SER A 277 73.90 -31.27 -93.88
C SER A 277 72.79 -31.51 -94.91
N THR A 278 71.53 -31.47 -94.47
CA THR A 278 70.39 -31.30 -95.37
C THR A 278 70.04 -29.82 -95.43
N SER A 279 70.18 -29.21 -96.61
CA SER A 279 69.76 -27.83 -96.86
C SER A 279 68.24 -27.78 -97.01
N GLY A 280 67.53 -27.75 -95.88
CA GLY A 280 66.11 -27.45 -95.79
C GLY A 280 65.89 -26.38 -94.72
N SER A 281 64.97 -25.45 -94.95
CA SER A 281 64.62 -24.44 -93.95
C SER A 281 64.04 -25.15 -92.73
N ALA A 282 64.77 -25.15 -91.60
CA ALA A 282 64.25 -25.66 -90.34
C ALA A 282 63.09 -24.75 -89.93
N GLY A 283 61.85 -25.21 -90.16
CA GLY A 283 60.67 -24.54 -89.63
C GLY A 283 60.80 -24.48 -88.11
N SER A 284 60.86 -23.27 -87.55
CA SER A 284 60.80 -23.06 -86.11
C SER A 284 59.43 -23.49 -85.61
N ALA A 285 59.24 -24.78 -85.34
CA ALA A 285 58.14 -25.22 -84.51
C ALA A 285 58.49 -24.78 -83.09
N THR A 286 57.93 -23.67 -82.63
CA THR A 286 57.90 -23.34 -81.20
C THR A 286 56.80 -24.20 -80.58
N PRO A 287 57.09 -25.34 -79.94
CA PRO A 287 56.07 -26.13 -79.26
C PRO A 287 55.39 -25.25 -78.20
N LYS A 288 54.09 -24.97 -78.37
CA LYS A 288 53.30 -24.33 -77.30
C LYS A 288 53.06 -25.37 -76.22
N TYR A 289 53.73 -25.22 -75.08
CA TYR A 289 53.40 -26.02 -73.90
C TYR A 289 52.39 -25.23 -73.05
N THR A 290 51.18 -25.75 -72.95
CA THR A 290 50.20 -25.25 -71.99
C THR A 290 50.38 -26.01 -70.68
N THR A 291 50.64 -25.31 -69.58
CA THR A 291 50.57 -25.94 -68.26
C THR A 291 49.12 -26.37 -67.98
N GLY A 292 48.93 -27.53 -67.35
CA GLY A 292 47.61 -27.95 -66.90
C GLY A 292 47.07 -27.04 -65.80
N ALA A 293 45.75 -27.04 -65.59
CA ALA A 293 45.15 -26.41 -64.42
C ALA A 293 45.44 -27.25 -63.16
N ALA A 294 45.78 -26.59 -62.05
CA ALA A 294 45.90 -27.20 -60.73
C ALA A 294 44.90 -26.54 -59.77
N GLY A 295 44.30 -27.34 -58.89
CA GLY A 295 43.19 -26.92 -58.02
C GLY A 295 41.81 -27.22 -58.63
N GLY A 296 40.79 -27.26 -57.78
CA GLY A 296 39.43 -27.69 -58.15
C GLY A 296 38.33 -26.72 -57.75
N GLY A 297 38.66 -25.46 -57.44
CA GLY A 297 37.71 -24.43 -57.02
C GLY A 297 36.87 -24.82 -55.79
N GLN A 298 37.45 -25.62 -54.89
CA GLN A 298 36.73 -26.03 -53.67
C GLN A 298 36.71 -24.86 -52.67
N PRO A 299 35.57 -24.64 -51.98
CA PRO A 299 35.47 -23.58 -51.00
C PRO A 299 36.35 -23.87 -49.79
N HIS A 300 36.92 -22.82 -49.20
CA HIS A 300 37.65 -22.91 -47.93
C HIS A 300 36.79 -22.43 -46.76
N ASN A 301 37.14 -22.86 -45.55
CA ASN A 301 36.51 -22.36 -44.33
C ASN A 301 36.77 -20.86 -44.18
N ASN A 302 35.73 -20.10 -43.88
CA ASN A 302 35.80 -18.67 -43.55
C ASN A 302 35.42 -18.39 -42.09
N LEU A 303 35.18 -19.43 -41.29
CA LEU A 303 34.86 -19.27 -39.87
C LEU A 303 36.14 -18.97 -39.07
N PRO A 304 36.18 -17.86 -38.30
CA PRO A 304 37.22 -17.67 -37.30
C PRO A 304 37.07 -18.70 -36.17
N PRO A 305 38.06 -18.90 -35.29
CA PRO A 305 37.87 -19.68 -34.07
C PRO A 305 36.68 -19.15 -33.26
N TYR A 306 35.73 -20.02 -32.89
CA TYR A 306 34.49 -19.61 -32.19
C TYR A 306 34.13 -20.56 -31.04
N LEU A 307 33.36 -20.03 -30.08
CA LEU A 307 32.67 -20.79 -29.04
C LEU A 307 31.16 -20.63 -29.25
N VAL A 308 30.43 -21.75 -29.23
CA VAL A 308 28.97 -21.73 -29.40
C VAL A 308 28.31 -21.43 -28.07
N VAL A 309 27.56 -20.35 -28.03
CA VAL A 309 26.66 -19.96 -26.92
C VAL A 309 25.29 -19.62 -27.48
N ASN A 310 24.26 -19.69 -26.65
CA ASN A 310 22.96 -19.16 -27.02
C ASN A 310 22.96 -17.63 -26.93
N TYR A 311 22.06 -16.99 -27.66
CA TYR A 311 21.67 -15.62 -27.39
C TYR A 311 20.27 -15.62 -26.79
N ILE A 312 20.07 -14.80 -25.76
CA ILE A 312 18.75 -14.59 -25.15
C ILE A 312 18.35 -13.12 -25.19
N ILE A 313 17.04 -12.86 -25.24
CA ILE A 313 16.46 -11.52 -25.25
C ILE A 313 15.48 -11.35 -24.07
N LYS A 314 15.59 -10.23 -23.36
CA LYS A 314 14.68 -9.87 -22.27
C LYS A 314 13.30 -9.48 -22.82
N TYR A 315 12.20 -10.02 -22.28
CA TYR A 315 10.82 -9.63 -22.61
C TYR A 315 10.07 -8.97 -21.44
#